data_AF-A0A357QZS0-F1
#
_entry.id   AF-A0A357QZS0-F1
#
_cell.length_a   1.000
_cell.length_b   1.000
_cell.length_c   1.000
_cell.angle_alpha   90.00
_cell.angle_beta   90.00
_cell.angle_gamma   90.00
#
_symmetry.space_group_name_H-M   'P 1'
#
loop_
_entity.id
_entity.type
_entity.pdbx_description
1 polymer ?
#
loop_
_entity_poly.entity_id
_entity_poly.type
_entity_poly.pdbx_seq_one_letter_code
_entity_poly.pdbx_strand_id
1 'polypeptide(L)' 'VIMPPFTMIGAMAHYITHTSPKHFQPMNANFGIVKSDIVAKKDERKGKMVEQSIAFLKEFVTHEALD' A
#
# COMPACT_ATOMS: atom_id res chain seq x y z
N VAL A 1 2.70 -13.89 6.89
CA VAL A 1 2.07 -13.00 5.89
C VAL A 1 2.97 -11.80 5.61
N ILE A 2 3.22 -11.47 4.34
CA ILE A 2 3.85 -10.21 3.91
C ILE A 2 2.85 -9.45 3.06
N MET A 3 2.53 -8.21 3.44
CA MET A 3 1.55 -7.40 2.71
C MET A 3 2.17 -6.74 1.48
N PRO A 4 1.45 -6.67 0.34
CA PRO A 4 1.97 -6.08 -0.88
C PRO A 4 2.07 -4.54 -0.78
N PRO A 5 3.02 -3.89 -1.47
CA PRO A 5 3.31 -2.46 -1.35
C PRO A 5 2.23 -1.55 -1.98
N PHE A 6 1.25 -2.11 -2.67
CA PHE A 6 0.06 -1.36 -3.09
C PHE A 6 -1.00 -1.25 -1.98
N THR A 7 -0.81 -1.94 -0.84
CA THR A 7 -1.60 -1.71 0.39
C THR A 7 -0.88 -0.72 1.31
N MET A 8 -1.59 0.00 2.17
CA MET A 8 -0.96 0.99 3.07
C MET A 8 0.05 0.35 4.05
N ILE A 9 -0.29 -0.81 4.62
CA ILE A 9 0.60 -1.52 5.55
C ILE A 9 1.84 -2.03 4.82
N GLY A 10 1.66 -2.66 3.65
CA GLY A 10 2.78 -3.13 2.85
C GLY A 10 3.66 -1.99 2.35
N ALA A 11 3.08 -0.84 1.98
CA ALA A 11 3.81 0.36 1.59
C ALA A 11 4.69 0.90 2.72
N MET A 12 4.14 0.99 3.94
CA MET A 12 4.88 1.42 5.13
C MET A 12 6.02 0.45 5.47
N ALA A 13 5.76 -0.86 5.45
CA ALA A 13 6.79 -1.87 5.69
C ALA A 13 7.91 -1.81 4.64
N HIS A 14 7.54 -1.66 3.36
CA HIS A 14 8.50 -1.47 2.27
C HIS A 14 9.31 -0.19 2.45
N TYR A 15 8.67 0.95 2.80
CA TYR A 15 9.35 2.21 3.06
C TYR A 15 10.42 2.08 4.15
N ILE A 16 10.08 1.46 5.29
CA ILE A 16 11.00 1.28 6.42
C ILE A 16 12.20 0.41 6.02
N THR A 17 11.96 -0.65 5.26
CA THR A 17 12.99 -1.67 4.97
C THR A 17 13.83 -1.38 3.73
N HIS A 18 13.34 -0.55 2.79
CA HIS A 18 13.99 -0.30 1.50
C HIS A 18 14.46 1.14 1.30
N THR A 19 14.09 2.08 2.18
CA THR A 19 14.65 3.44 2.12
C THR A 19 16.11 3.43 2.56
N SER A 20 16.95 4.20 1.86
CA SER A 20 18.35 4.39 2.27
C SER A 20 18.44 4.85 3.73
N PRO A 21 19.21 4.16 4.60
CA PRO A 21 19.33 4.54 6.01
C PRO A 21 19.78 5.99 6.22
N LYS A 22 20.61 6.53 5.30
CA LYS A 22 21.09 7.92 5.35
C LYS A 22 19.98 8.96 5.11
N HIS A 23 18.91 8.56 4.42
CA HIS A 23 17.82 9.44 4.01
C HIS A 23 16.47 9.05 4.62
N PHE A 24 16.43 7.99 5.42
CA PHE A 24 15.22 7.58 6.11
C PHE A 24 14.78 8.67 7.06
N GLN A 25 13.50 9.04 6.96
CA GLN A 25 12.85 9.93 7.92
C GLN A 25 11.57 9.26 8.38
N PRO A 26 11.27 9.24 9.69
CA PRO A 26 10.00 8.72 10.16
C PRO A 26 8.88 9.58 9.56
N MET A 27 7.85 8.92 9.05
CA MET A 27 6.68 9.60 8.51
C MET A 27 5.40 8.80 8.77
N ASN A 28 4.27 9.50 8.78
CA ASN A 28 2.95 8.87 8.84
C ASN A 28 2.55 8.29 7.47
N ALA A 29 1.55 7.40 7.51
CA ALA A 29 0.90 6.85 6.33
C ALA A 29 0.42 7.95 5.37
N ASN A 30 0.73 7.80 4.09
CA ASN A 30 0.34 8.74 3.05
C ASN A 30 0.27 8.03 1.69
N PHE A 31 -0.47 8.59 0.74
CA PHE A 31 -0.62 7.99 -0.59
C PHE A 31 0.64 8.03 -1.46
N GLY A 32 1.64 8.84 -1.11
CA GLY A 32 2.87 8.99 -1.89
C GLY A 32 3.78 7.76 -1.84
N ILE A 33 3.66 6.93 -0.80
CA ILE A 33 4.45 5.70 -0.63
C ILE A 33 3.73 4.45 -1.17
N VAL A 34 2.46 4.56 -1.55
CA VAL A 34 1.68 3.43 -2.09
C VAL A 34 2.10 3.16 -3.53
N LYS A 35 2.59 1.96 -3.80
CA LYS A 35 2.98 1.56 -5.17
C LYS A 35 1.72 1.43 -6.03
N SER A 36 1.67 2.18 -7.14
CA SER A 36 0.51 2.16 -8.04
C SER A 36 0.90 2.57 -9.45
N ASP A 37 0.61 1.68 -10.40
CA ASP A 37 0.74 1.91 -11.85
C ASP A 37 -0.56 2.48 -12.45
N ILE A 38 -1.51 2.90 -11.61
CA ILE A 38 -2.81 3.42 -12.04
C ILE A 38 -2.62 4.79 -12.73
N VAL A 39 -3.03 4.84 -13.99
CA VAL A 39 -3.14 6.07 -14.78
C VAL A 39 -4.58 6.60 -14.64
N ALA A 40 -4.72 7.75 -13.98
CA ALA A 40 -6.00 8.42 -13.77
C ALA A 40 -5.80 9.93 -13.55
N LYS A 41 -6.88 10.69 -13.57
CA LYS A 41 -6.86 12.10 -13.16
C LYS A 41 -6.43 12.22 -11.70
N LYS A 42 -5.85 13.38 -11.34
CA LYS A 42 -5.23 13.62 -10.02
C LYS A 42 -6.20 13.43 -8.85
N ASP A 43 -7.45 13.84 -9.04
CA ASP A 43 -8.57 13.70 -8.10
C ASP A 43 -9.05 12.26 -7.97
N GLU A 44 -9.09 11.51 -9.07
CA GLU A 44 -9.54 10.10 -9.09
C GLU A 44 -8.47 9.10 -8.59
N ARG A 45 -7.18 9.42 -8.73
CA ARG A 45 -6.08 8.46 -8.53
C ARG A 45 -6.07 7.83 -7.14
N LYS A 46 -6.33 8.62 -6.10
CA LYS A 46 -6.39 8.11 -4.72
C LYS A 46 -7.55 7.14 -4.52
N GLY A 47 -8.71 7.43 -5.10
CA GLY A 47 -9.88 6.54 -5.04
C GLY A 47 -9.57 5.17 -5.64
N LYS A 48 -8.97 5.16 -6.84
CA LYS A 48 -8.57 3.91 -7.51
C LYS A 48 -7.52 3.10 -6.74
N MET A 49 -6.57 3.77 -6.08
CA MET A 49 -5.60 3.10 -5.18
C MET A 49 -6.31 2.42 -4.00
N VAL A 50 -7.32 3.09 -3.42
CA VAL A 50 -8.13 2.54 -2.32
C VAL A 50 -8.94 1.34 -2.79
N GLU A 51 -9.62 1.45 -3.93
CA GLU A 51 -10.40 0.35 -4.52
C GLU A 51 -9.53 -0.90 -4.76
N GLN A 52 -8.36 -0.72 -5.39
CA GLN A 52 -7.40 -1.82 -5.61
C GLN A 52 -6.95 -2.44 -4.28
N SER A 53 -6.58 -1.61 -3.30
CA SER A 53 -6.10 -2.09 -2.00
C SER A 53 -7.17 -2.87 -1.24
N ILE A 54 -8.39 -2.33 -1.19
CA ILE A 54 -9.51 -2.92 -0.46
C ILE A 54 -9.96 -4.22 -1.11
N ALA A 55 -10.00 -4.29 -2.45
CA ALA A 55 -10.34 -5.52 -3.16
C ALA A 55 -9.40 -6.67 -2.74
N PHE A 56 -8.09 -6.43 -2.78
CA PHE A 56 -7.09 -7.40 -2.33
C PHE A 56 -7.25 -7.76 -0.85
N LEU A 57 -7.42 -6.76 0.04
CA LEU A 57 -7.53 -7.02 1.48
C LEU A 57 -8.77 -7.84 1.84
N LYS A 58 -9.89 -7.63 1.14
CA LYS A 58 -11.11 -8.42 1.33
C LYS A 58 -10.90 -9.88 0.96
N GLU A 59 -10.29 -10.13 -0.19
CA GLU A 59 -9.94 -11.48 -0.64
C GLU A 59 -8.97 -12.13 0.34
N PHE A 60 -7.91 -11.42 0.71
CA PHE A 60 -6.89 -11.89 1.65
C PHE A 60 -7.48 -12.31 3.01
N VAL A 61 -8.29 -11.45 3.64
CA VAL A 61 -8.91 -11.76 4.94
C VAL A 61 -9.90 -12.91 4.83
N THR A 62 -10.61 -13.04 3.71
CA THR A 62 -11.57 -14.13 3.51
C THR A 62 -10.85 -15.48 3.42
N HIS A 63 -9.71 -15.54 2.74
CA HIS A 63 -8.94 -16.79 2.61
C HIS A 63 -8.21 -17.16 3.91
N GLU A 64 -7.59 -16.21 4.61
CA GLU A 64 -6.92 -16.47 5.90
C GLU A 64 -7.91 -16.81 7.02
N ALA A 65 -9.18 -16.41 6.91
CA ALA A 65 -10.21 -16.79 7.88
C ALA A 65 -10.76 -18.21 7.66
N LEU A 66 -10.37 -18.87 6.55
CA LEU A 66 -10.75 -20.24 6.20
C LEU A 66 -9.64 -21.26 6.50
N ASP A 67 -8.46 -20.79 6.91
CA ASP A 67 -7.31 -21.57 7.39
C ASP A 67 -7.20 -21.49 8.93
#